data_AF-A0A931FVL6-F1
#
_entry.id   AF-A0A931FVL6-F1
#
_cell.length_a   1.000
_cell.length_b   1.000
_cell.length_c   1.000
_cell.angle_alpha   90.00
_cell.angle_beta   90.00
_cell.angle_gamma   90.00
#
_symmetry.space_group_name_H-M   'P 1'
#
loop_
_entity.id
_entity.type
_entity.pdbx_description
1 polymer ?
#
loop_
_entity_poly.entity_id
_entity_poly.type
_entity_poly.pdbx_seq_one_letter_code
_entity_poly.pdbx_strand_id
1 'polypeptide(L)'
;MKENKPKSIRTIGIVLALVSILVVLSNFGGLFMIDYLTEEGTNTEEIPYYAQSVAYAKPIAMVSSALALGFLVAGIFITRYKNWARLLAQVVAVFYLLFFWYQSVFIASYNPFDKGEFGIEQLIGMLIWSVPVAFLIVYLNRAKIKSHFA
;
A
#
# COMPACT_ATOMS: atom_id res chain seq x y z
N MET A 1 -35.79 8.93 15.08
CA MET A 1 -35.25 9.47 13.80
C MET A 1 -34.38 8.40 13.16
N LYS A 2 -34.62 8.02 11.89
CA LYS A 2 -33.62 7.23 11.15
C LYS A 2 -32.40 8.13 10.96
N GLU A 3 -31.31 7.88 11.67
CA GLU A 3 -30.06 8.59 11.43
C GLU A 3 -29.66 8.38 9.97
N ASN A 4 -29.59 9.47 9.21
CA ASN A 4 -29.11 9.42 7.84
C ASN A 4 -27.66 8.94 7.86
N LYS A 5 -27.36 7.89 7.10
CA LYS A 5 -26.01 7.33 7.02
C LYS A 5 -25.01 8.42 6.61
N PRO A 6 -23.87 8.56 7.30
CA PRO A 6 -22.97 9.68 7.09
C PRO A 6 -22.26 9.58 5.75
N LYS A 7 -22.36 10.66 4.95
CA LYS A 7 -21.72 10.76 3.63
C LYS A 7 -20.20 10.54 3.68
N SER A 8 -19.55 10.87 4.81
CA SER A 8 -18.11 10.68 5.01
C SER A 8 -17.65 9.23 4.85
N ILE A 9 -18.45 8.24 5.29
CA ILE A 9 -18.12 6.82 5.09
C ILE A 9 -18.09 6.50 3.59
N ARG A 10 -19.07 7.00 2.84
CA ARG A 10 -19.12 6.81 1.38
C ARG A 10 -17.94 7.49 0.69
N THR A 11 -17.60 8.71 1.09
CA THR A 11 -16.44 9.43 0.54
C THR A 11 -15.14 8.66 0.77
N ILE A 12 -14.92 8.12 1.98
CA ILE A 12 -13.72 7.31 2.27
C ILE A 12 -13.67 6.04 1.42
N GLY A 13 -14.81 5.35 1.25
CA GLY A 13 -14.86 4.19 0.35
C GLY A 13 -14.49 4.54 -1.09
N ILE A 14 -14.93 5.69 -1.60
CA ILE A 14 -14.59 6.18 -2.94
C ILE A 14 -13.10 6.52 -3.04
N VAL A 15 -12.56 7.29 -2.08
CA VAL A 15 -11.13 7.66 -2.05
C VAL A 15 -10.26 6.41 -2.00
N LEU A 16 -10.61 5.45 -1.14
CA LEU A 16 -9.88 4.18 -1.02
C LEU A 16 -9.88 3.41 -2.34
N ALA A 17 -11.02 3.33 -3.03
CA ALA A 17 -11.12 2.68 -4.32
C ALA A 17 -10.29 3.38 -5.40
N LEU A 18 -10.35 4.72 -5.49
CA LEU A 18 -9.59 5.49 -6.47
C LEU A 18 -8.09 5.37 -6.27
N VAL A 19 -7.61 5.53 -5.02
CA VAL A 19 -6.18 5.34 -4.70
C VAL A 19 -5.74 3.93 -5.03
N SER A 20 -6.56 2.92 -4.71
CA SER A 20 -6.23 1.52 -5.01
C SER A 20 -6.13 1.24 -6.51
N ILE A 21 -7.02 1.82 -7.33
CA ILE A 21 -6.94 1.72 -8.79
C ILE A 21 -5.63 2.31 -9.30
N LEU A 22 -5.24 3.49 -8.81
CA LEU A 22 -3.98 4.13 -9.20
C LEU A 22 -2.77 3.28 -8.82
N VAL A 23 -2.76 2.70 -7.63
CA VAL A 23 -1.67 1.82 -7.17
C VAL A 23 -1.58 0.56 -8.04
N VAL A 24 -2.71 -0.09 -8.34
CA VAL A 24 -2.72 -1.27 -9.22
C VAL A 24 -2.20 -0.91 -10.60
N LEU A 25 -2.70 0.16 -11.23
CA LEU A 25 -2.24 0.57 -12.56
C LEU A 25 -0.75 0.93 -12.57
N SER A 26 -0.27 1.62 -11.54
CA SER A 26 1.14 1.97 -11.38
C SER A 26 2.02 0.72 -11.23
N ASN A 27 1.62 -0.24 -10.40
CA ASN A 27 2.35 -1.48 -10.20
C ASN A 27 2.37 -2.35 -11.47
N PHE A 28 1.24 -2.45 -12.18
CA PHE A 28 1.18 -3.19 -13.46
C PHE A 28 2.08 -2.55 -14.52
N GLY A 29 2.09 -1.21 -14.60
CA GLY A 29 3.04 -0.48 -15.45
C GLY A 29 4.48 -0.79 -15.08
N GLY A 30 4.83 -0.76 -13.79
CA GLY A 30 6.16 -1.12 -13.30
C GLY A 30 6.54 -2.57 -13.61
N LEU A 31 5.64 -3.53 -13.38
CA LEU A 31 5.85 -4.94 -13.68
C LEU A 31 6.14 -5.19 -15.16
N PHE A 32 5.41 -4.52 -16.06
CA PHE A 32 5.63 -4.63 -17.49
C PHE A 32 6.99 -4.02 -17.88
N MET A 33 7.31 -2.84 -17.36
CA MET A 33 8.55 -2.13 -17.69
C MET A 33 9.81 -2.85 -17.20
N ILE A 34 9.75 -3.60 -16.07
CA ILE A 34 10.90 -4.36 -15.55
C ILE A 34 11.43 -5.36 -16.58
N ASP A 35 10.55 -6.00 -17.35
CA ASP A 35 10.96 -6.99 -18.37
C ASP A 35 11.61 -6.33 -19.61
N TYR A 36 11.54 -4.98 -19.75
CA TYR A 36 12.20 -4.20 -20.80
C TYR A 36 13.44 -3.43 -20.31
N LEU A 37 13.82 -3.54 -19.03
CA LEU A 37 15.05 -2.95 -18.52
C LEU A 37 16.23 -3.80 -19.02
N THR A 38 17.04 -3.25 -19.93
CA THR A 38 18.22 -3.93 -20.51
C THR A 38 19.55 -3.39 -19.99
N GLU A 39 19.57 -2.59 -18.93
CA GLU A 39 20.83 -2.11 -18.33
C GLU A 39 21.57 -3.25 -17.62
N GLU A 40 22.61 -3.75 -18.31
CA GLU A 40 23.63 -4.64 -17.76
C GLU A 40 24.59 -3.84 -16.86
N GLY A 41 25.02 -4.43 -15.75
CA GLY A 41 25.95 -3.79 -14.82
C GLY A 41 27.27 -3.45 -15.53
N THR A 42 27.71 -2.19 -15.42
CA THR A 42 28.90 -1.69 -16.11
C THR A 42 30.20 -2.21 -15.50
N ASN A 43 30.17 -2.72 -14.27
CA ASN A 43 31.32 -3.27 -13.54
C ASN A 43 31.02 -4.67 -13.00
N THR A 44 32.04 -5.53 -12.91
CA THR A 44 31.94 -6.91 -12.39
C THR A 44 31.59 -7.01 -10.90
N GLU A 45 31.74 -5.91 -10.15
CA GLU A 45 31.40 -5.83 -8.72
C GLU A 45 30.01 -5.22 -8.47
N GLU A 46 29.36 -4.69 -9.50
CA GLU A 46 28.01 -4.12 -9.40
C GLU A 46 26.98 -5.19 -9.75
N ILE A 47 26.07 -5.47 -8.81
CA ILE A 47 24.88 -6.28 -9.13
C ILE A 47 24.09 -5.49 -10.18
N PRO A 48 23.81 -6.06 -11.37
CA PRO A 48 23.08 -5.34 -12.42
C PRO A 48 21.76 -4.81 -11.91
N TYR A 49 21.41 -3.58 -12.26
CA TYR A 49 20.15 -2.93 -11.86
C TYR A 49 18.93 -3.78 -12.26
N TYR A 50 19.00 -4.47 -13.40
CA TYR A 50 18.02 -5.45 -13.83
C TYR A 50 17.84 -6.61 -12.80
N ALA A 51 18.93 -7.21 -12.33
CA ALA A 51 18.88 -8.33 -11.40
C ALA A 51 18.26 -7.93 -10.05
N GLN A 52 18.55 -6.72 -9.56
CA GLN A 52 17.90 -6.17 -8.36
C GLN A 52 16.42 -5.86 -8.59
N SER A 53 16.08 -5.29 -9.73
CA SER A 53 14.69 -4.97 -10.11
C SER A 53 13.83 -6.25 -10.19
N VAL A 54 14.37 -7.33 -10.77
CA VAL A 54 13.68 -8.63 -10.81
C VAL A 54 13.57 -9.25 -9.41
N ALA A 55 14.63 -9.21 -8.60
CA ALA A 55 14.67 -9.85 -7.29
C ALA A 55 13.78 -9.16 -6.25
N TYR A 56 13.69 -7.83 -6.28
CA TYR A 56 12.99 -7.06 -5.25
C TYR A 56 11.75 -6.32 -5.79
N ALA A 57 11.85 -5.60 -6.91
CA ALA A 57 10.74 -4.77 -7.39
C ALA A 57 9.54 -5.60 -7.87
N LYS A 58 9.77 -6.74 -8.54
CA LYS A 58 8.68 -7.62 -9.03
C LYS A 58 7.86 -8.23 -7.88
N PRO A 59 8.44 -8.89 -6.86
CA PRO A 59 7.68 -9.34 -5.69
C PRO A 59 6.99 -8.20 -4.94
N ILE A 60 7.66 -7.05 -4.77
CA ILE A 60 7.08 -5.86 -4.15
C ILE A 60 5.82 -5.41 -4.90
N ALA A 61 5.90 -5.27 -6.22
CA ALA A 61 4.78 -4.82 -7.03
C ALA A 61 3.61 -5.83 -7.01
N MET A 62 3.89 -7.14 -6.96
CA MET A 62 2.86 -8.18 -6.81
C MET A 62 2.13 -8.08 -5.47
N VAL A 63 2.87 -8.02 -4.36
CA VAL A 63 2.27 -7.90 -3.01
C VAL A 63 1.52 -6.58 -2.86
N SER A 64 2.11 -5.48 -3.32
CA SER A 64 1.49 -4.15 -3.34
C SER A 64 0.18 -4.16 -4.14
N SER A 65 0.16 -4.82 -5.31
CA SER A 65 -1.06 -4.97 -6.11
C SER A 65 -2.12 -5.80 -5.41
N ALA A 66 -1.74 -6.89 -4.75
CA ALA A 66 -2.68 -7.71 -3.99
C ALA A 66 -3.33 -6.93 -2.83
N LEU A 67 -2.53 -6.15 -2.09
CA LEU A 67 -3.03 -5.27 -1.02
C LEU A 67 -3.94 -4.17 -1.57
N ALA A 68 -3.55 -3.54 -2.68
CA ALA A 68 -4.36 -2.52 -3.35
C ALA A 68 -5.70 -3.10 -3.85
N LEU A 69 -5.73 -4.31 -4.41
CA LEU A 69 -6.97 -4.99 -4.77
C LEU A 69 -7.85 -5.27 -3.54
N GLY A 70 -7.23 -5.66 -2.41
CA GLY A 70 -7.94 -5.80 -1.13
C GLY A 70 -8.60 -4.50 -0.69
N PHE A 71 -7.89 -3.37 -0.76
CA PHE A 71 -8.43 -2.05 -0.47
C PHE A 71 -9.47 -1.58 -1.48
N LEU A 72 -9.34 -1.92 -2.76
CA LEU A 72 -10.32 -1.62 -3.79
C LEU A 72 -11.67 -2.29 -3.48
N VAL A 73 -11.63 -3.60 -3.22
CA VAL A 73 -12.82 -4.38 -2.83
C VAL A 73 -13.42 -3.79 -1.56
N ALA A 74 -12.61 -3.57 -0.52
CA ALA A 74 -13.08 -2.98 0.72
C ALA A 74 -13.71 -1.60 0.50
N GLY A 75 -13.07 -0.72 -0.29
CA GLY A 75 -13.55 0.62 -0.62
C GLY A 75 -14.91 0.61 -1.29
N ILE A 76 -15.07 -0.21 -2.33
CA ILE A 76 -16.36 -0.38 -3.05
C ILE A 76 -17.47 -0.78 -2.07
N PHE A 77 -17.22 -1.77 -1.20
CA PHE A 77 -18.25 -2.26 -0.27
C PHE A 77 -18.45 -1.37 0.97
N ILE A 78 -17.46 -0.55 1.34
CA ILE A 78 -17.60 0.52 2.34
C ILE A 78 -18.61 1.58 1.84
N THR A 79 -18.63 1.90 0.54
CA THR A 79 -19.66 2.81 -0.01
C THR A 79 -21.09 2.30 0.19
N ARG A 80 -21.23 0.98 0.35
CA ARG A 80 -22.49 0.27 0.62
C ARG A 80 -22.68 -0.05 2.11
N TYR A 81 -21.82 0.47 3.00
CA TYR A 81 -21.88 0.32 4.45
C TYR A 81 -21.87 -1.14 4.93
N LYS A 82 -21.11 -2.03 4.27
CA LYS A 82 -21.00 -3.44 4.67
C LYS A 82 -19.99 -3.63 5.79
N ASN A 83 -20.39 -4.26 6.89
CA ASN A 83 -19.53 -4.45 8.07
C ASN A 83 -18.28 -5.31 7.79
N TRP A 84 -18.40 -6.34 6.96
CA TRP A 84 -17.25 -7.16 6.57
C TRP A 84 -16.19 -6.35 5.79
N ALA A 85 -16.61 -5.38 4.99
CA ALA A 85 -15.71 -4.53 4.21
C ALA A 85 -14.90 -3.59 5.11
N ARG A 86 -15.50 -3.13 6.21
CA ARG A 86 -14.78 -2.39 7.26
C ARG A 86 -13.66 -3.24 7.88
N LEU A 87 -13.98 -4.49 8.25
CA LEU A 87 -13.01 -5.42 8.82
C LEU A 87 -11.91 -5.74 7.81
N LEU A 88 -12.26 -6.00 6.56
CA LEU A 88 -11.30 -6.21 5.49
C LEU A 88 -10.34 -5.02 5.33
N ALA A 89 -10.87 -3.79 5.27
CA ALA A 89 -10.02 -2.59 5.17
C ALA A 89 -9.03 -2.48 6.34
N GLN A 90 -9.44 -2.84 7.55
CA GLN A 90 -8.55 -2.81 8.72
C GLN A 90 -7.46 -3.88 8.64
N VAL A 91 -7.82 -5.11 8.24
CA VAL A 91 -6.85 -6.20 8.06
C VAL A 91 -5.85 -5.86 6.96
N VAL A 92 -6.32 -5.38 5.80
CA VAL A 92 -5.46 -4.95 4.69
C VAL A 92 -4.57 -3.78 5.12
N ALA A 93 -5.10 -2.84 5.90
CA ALA A 93 -4.31 -1.74 6.46
C ALA A 93 -3.18 -2.20 7.37
N VAL A 94 -3.42 -3.19 8.24
CA VAL A 94 -2.36 -3.78 9.07
C VAL A 94 -1.32 -4.48 8.21
N PHE A 95 -1.73 -5.30 7.25
CA PHE A 95 -0.77 -5.94 6.33
C PHE A 95 0.01 -4.94 5.50
N TYR A 96 -0.61 -3.84 5.07
CA TYR A 96 0.06 -2.77 4.35
C TYR A 96 1.11 -2.07 5.21
N LEU A 97 0.81 -1.79 6.47
CA LEU A 97 1.80 -1.25 7.42
C LEU A 97 2.97 -2.21 7.59
N LEU A 98 2.70 -3.49 7.88
CA LEU A 98 3.75 -4.49 8.03
C LEU A 98 4.61 -4.62 6.77
N PHE A 99 3.98 -4.59 5.60
CA PHE A 99 4.67 -4.64 4.31
C PHE A 99 5.57 -3.42 4.10
N PHE A 100 5.08 -2.21 4.35
CA PHE A 100 5.89 -0.99 4.22
C PHE A 100 7.09 -1.00 5.17
N TRP A 101 6.85 -1.35 6.44
CA TRP A 101 7.92 -1.46 7.43
C TRP A 101 8.94 -2.54 7.05
N TYR A 102 8.47 -3.68 6.54
CA TYR A 102 9.35 -4.74 6.04
C TYR A 102 10.26 -4.24 4.91
N GLN A 103 9.71 -3.52 3.93
CA GLN A 103 10.51 -2.94 2.85
C GLN A 103 11.54 -1.95 3.38
N SER A 104 11.12 -1.02 4.22
CA SER A 104 11.98 0.05 4.69
C SER A 104 13.08 -0.43 5.65
N VAL A 105 12.88 -1.54 6.38
CA VAL A 105 13.91 -2.12 7.26
C VAL A 105 14.82 -3.11 6.51
N PHE A 106 14.24 -4.03 5.74
CA PHE A 106 14.99 -5.18 5.20
C PHE A 106 15.42 -5.00 3.75
N ILE A 107 14.72 -4.19 2.97
CA ILE A 107 15.03 -3.99 1.54
C ILE A 107 15.85 -2.72 1.33
N ALA A 108 15.69 -1.70 2.17
CA ALA A 108 16.48 -0.47 2.10
C ALA A 108 17.99 -0.71 2.18
N SER A 109 18.44 -1.72 2.94
CA SER A 109 19.86 -2.09 3.02
C SER A 109 20.46 -2.61 1.70
N TYR A 110 19.61 -2.99 0.74
CA TYR A 110 20.01 -3.45 -0.59
C TYR A 110 19.79 -2.38 -1.67
N ASN A 111 19.43 -1.15 -1.28
CA ASN A 111 19.29 -0.04 -2.21
C ASN A 111 20.69 0.39 -2.72
N PRO A 112 20.98 0.26 -4.03
CA PRO A 112 22.28 0.62 -4.60
C PRO A 112 22.58 2.12 -4.49
N PHE A 113 21.55 2.95 -4.32
CA PHE A 113 21.70 4.40 -4.16
C PHE A 113 22.09 4.82 -2.73
N ASP A 114 21.75 4.01 -1.71
CA ASP A 114 21.94 4.37 -0.29
C ASP A 114 23.09 3.60 0.39
N LYS A 115 23.85 2.78 -0.36
CA LYS A 115 24.97 1.94 0.16
C LYS A 115 24.64 1.12 1.41
N GLY A 116 23.36 0.87 1.64
CA GLY A 116 22.85 0.08 2.76
C GLY A 116 22.76 0.80 4.11
N GLU A 117 22.95 2.11 4.19
CA GLU A 117 22.81 2.86 5.45
C GLU A 117 21.33 3.18 5.74
N PHE A 118 20.87 2.83 6.96
CA PHE A 118 19.56 3.23 7.44
C PHE A 118 19.59 4.69 7.89
N GLY A 119 19.12 5.58 7.02
CA GLY A 119 19.09 7.02 7.25
C GLY A 119 17.79 7.52 7.89
N ILE A 120 17.82 8.81 8.26
CA ILE A 120 16.64 9.51 8.79
C ILE A 120 15.52 9.64 7.75
N GLU A 121 15.87 9.63 6.46
CA GLU A 121 14.93 9.75 5.34
C GLU A 121 14.01 8.53 5.24
N GLN A 122 14.57 7.33 5.42
CA GLN A 122 13.80 6.08 5.43
C GLN A 122 12.83 6.06 6.63
N LEU A 123 13.28 6.53 7.81
CA LEU A 123 12.42 6.64 9.00
C LEU A 123 11.29 7.66 8.81
N ILE A 124 11.58 8.82 8.22
CA ILE A 124 10.55 9.82 7.87
C ILE A 124 9.57 9.23 6.86
N GLY A 125 10.06 8.53 5.83
CA GLY A 125 9.24 7.82 4.85
C GLY A 125 8.29 6.81 5.51
N MET A 126 8.81 5.94 6.39
CA MET A 126 8.00 4.98 7.15
C MET A 126 6.85 5.66 7.90
N LEU A 127 7.16 6.75 8.62
CA LEU A 127 6.18 7.48 9.41
C LEU A 127 5.11 8.13 8.53
N ILE A 128 5.52 8.84 7.48
CA ILE A 128 4.60 9.53 6.56
C ILE A 128 3.62 8.53 5.94
N TRP A 129 4.08 7.36 5.51
CA TRP A 129 3.22 6.34 4.90
C TRP A 129 2.36 5.59 5.92
N SER A 130 2.77 5.54 7.19
CA SER A 130 1.99 4.89 8.26
C SER A 130 0.80 5.73 8.73
N VAL A 131 0.96 7.05 8.77
CA VAL A 131 -0.04 7.99 9.29
C VAL A 131 -1.44 7.87 8.63
N PRO A 132 -1.60 7.93 7.29
CA PRO A 132 -2.92 7.86 6.66
C PRO A 132 -3.60 6.51 6.92
N VAL A 133 -2.82 5.43 7.00
CA VAL A 133 -3.33 4.07 7.26
C VAL A 133 -3.79 3.93 8.71
N ALA A 134 -3.02 4.47 9.66
CA ALA A 134 -3.41 4.52 11.06
C ALA A 134 -4.69 5.33 11.25
N PHE A 135 -4.82 6.50 10.61
CA PHE A 135 -6.03 7.30 10.64
C PHE A 135 -7.24 6.56 10.05
N LEU A 136 -7.06 5.81 8.97
CA LEU A 136 -8.11 4.97 8.39
C LEU A 136 -8.61 3.92 9.40
N ILE A 137 -7.70 3.20 10.04
CA ILE A 137 -8.03 2.18 11.06
C ILE A 137 -8.82 2.82 12.21
N VAL A 138 -8.29 3.91 12.77
CA VAL A 138 -8.91 4.63 13.88
C VAL A 138 -10.29 5.14 13.50
N TYR A 139 -10.42 5.77 12.32
CA TYR A 139 -11.70 6.30 11.84
C TYR A 139 -12.75 5.19 11.71
N LEU A 140 -12.40 4.07 11.07
CA LEU A 140 -13.33 2.95 10.88
C LEU A 140 -13.73 2.29 12.21
N ASN A 141 -12.85 2.31 13.22
CA ASN A 141 -13.14 1.75 14.54
C ASN A 141 -13.91 2.68 15.50
N ARG A 142 -14.09 3.97 15.18
CA ARG A 142 -14.89 4.86 16.04
C ARG A 142 -16.30 4.31 16.20
N ALA A 143 -16.79 4.21 17.44
CA ALA A 143 -18.10 3.63 17.75
C ALA A 143 -19.24 4.25 16.92
N LYS A 144 -19.23 5.58 16.75
CA LYS A 144 -20.17 6.33 15.92
C LYS A 144 -20.12 5.95 14.43
N ILE A 145 -18.95 5.57 13.90
CA ILE A 145 -18.81 5.14 12.51
C ILE A 145 -19.21 3.67 12.37
N LYS A 146 -18.76 2.85 13.31
CA LYS A 146 -19.05 1.41 13.39
C LYS A 146 -20.55 1.10 13.41
N SER A 147 -21.36 1.90 14.12
CA SER A 147 -22.82 1.69 14.22
C SER A 147 -23.57 1.82 12.88
N HIS A 148 -22.98 2.46 11.86
CA HIS A 148 -23.61 2.63 10.56
C HIS A 148 -23.38 1.47 9.58
N PHE A 149 -22.50 0.52 9.95
CA PHE A 149 -22.24 -0.67 9.15
C PHE A 149 -23.21 -1.80 9.52
N ALA A 150 -23.78 -2.43 8.50
CA ALA A 150 -24.66 -3.59 8.62
C ALA A 150 -24.03 -4.84 7.98
#